data_AF-A0A811Q0L3-F1
#
_entry.id   AF-A0A811Q0L3-F1
#
_cell.length_a   1.000
_cell.length_b   1.000
_cell.length_c   1.000
_cell.angle_alpha   90.00
_cell.angle_beta   90.00
_cell.angle_gamma   90.00
#
_symmetry.space_group_name_H-M   'P 1'
#
loop_
_entity.id
_entity.type
_entity.pdbx_description
1 polymer ?
#
loop_
_entity_poly.entity_id
_entity_poly.type
_entity_poly.pdbx_seq_one_letter_code
_entity_poly.pdbx_strand_id
1 'polypeptide(L)'
;MLRSGVRPNRAAVVGVLAACGALGALDQGRWVHALLVGAHGDGPAAMDGVVATALVDMYAKCGSLDTAKQVFAAAPRGQRDVFTYTAMISGLSDHGRCGEAIRLFGQMQAEGCAPTR
;
A
#
# COMPACT_ATOMS: atom_id res chain seq x y z
N MET A 1 -1.26 -18.43 16.08
CA MET A 1 -1.30 -17.10 16.73
C MET A 1 -2.67 -16.38 16.62
N LEU A 2 -3.70 -16.92 15.97
CA LEU A 2 -5.03 -16.27 15.89
C LEU A 2 -6.07 -16.79 16.92
N ARG A 3 -5.64 -17.48 17.99
CA ARG A 3 -6.56 -18.06 18.99
C ARG A 3 -6.77 -17.20 20.24
N SER A 4 -6.14 -16.03 20.35
CA SER A 4 -6.13 -15.22 21.58
C SER A 4 -6.88 -13.88 21.49
N GLY A 5 -7.62 -13.59 20.42
CA GLY A 5 -8.34 -12.31 20.29
C GLY A 5 -7.44 -11.07 20.22
N VAL A 6 -6.12 -11.25 20.04
CA VAL A 6 -5.16 -10.15 19.93
C VAL A 6 -5.34 -9.48 18.58
N ARG A 7 -5.78 -8.22 18.59
CA ARG A 7 -5.76 -7.34 17.41
C ARG A 7 -4.30 -7.14 16.99
N PRO A 8 -3.92 -7.42 15.72
CA PRO A 8 -2.59 -7.11 15.23
C PRO A 8 -2.30 -5.62 15.44
N ASN A 9 -1.18 -5.30 16.08
CA ASN A 9 -0.76 -3.91 16.17
C ASN A 9 -0.21 -3.44 14.81
N ARG A 10 -0.28 -2.13 14.55
CA ARG A 10 0.11 -1.51 13.27
C ARG A 10 1.52 -1.91 12.81
N ALA A 11 2.49 -1.93 13.73
CA ALA A 11 3.87 -2.28 13.42
C ALA A 11 4.03 -3.73 12.94
N ALA A 12 3.32 -4.68 13.56
CA ALA A 12 3.34 -6.07 13.14
C ALA A 12 2.76 -6.25 11.74
N VAL A 13 1.65 -5.57 11.44
CA VAL A 13 1.01 -5.62 10.11
C VAL A 13 1.98 -5.10 9.04
N VAL A 14 2.56 -3.92 9.26
CA VAL A 14 3.53 -3.32 8.32
C VAL A 14 4.73 -4.25 8.11
N GLY A 15 5.27 -4.83 9.18
CA GLY A 15 6.39 -5.75 9.10
C GLY A 15 6.07 -7.01 8.28
N VAL A 16 4.90 -7.61 8.49
CA VAL A 16 4.47 -8.79 7.71
C VAL A 16 4.27 -8.43 6.23
N LEU A 17 3.65 -7.30 5.93
CA LEU A 17 3.46 -6.84 4.55
C LEU A 17 4.79 -6.57 3.84
N ALA A 18 5.74 -5.93 4.54
CA ALA A 18 7.09 -5.70 4.01
C ALA A 18 7.81 -7.02 3.68
N ALA A 19 7.72 -8.02 4.56
CA ALA A 19 8.27 -9.35 4.31
C ALA A 19 7.58 -10.04 3.12
N CYS A 20 6.26 -9.92 2.99
CA CYS A 20 5.54 -10.48 1.85
C CYS A 20 6.00 -9.84 0.53
N GLY A 21 6.15 -8.51 0.49
CA GLY A 21 6.65 -7.81 -0.68
C GLY A 21 8.07 -8.22 -1.06
N ALA A 22 8.96 -8.32 -0.07
CA ALA A 22 10.35 -8.73 -0.30
C ALA A 22 10.49 -10.18 -0.81
N LEU A 23 9.59 -11.07 -0.41
CA LEU A 23 9.58 -12.49 -0.81
C LEU A 23 8.71 -12.77 -2.04
N GLY A 24 7.99 -11.77 -2.57
CA GLY A 24 6.98 -11.99 -3.61
C GLY A 24 5.79 -12.85 -3.16
N ALA A 25 5.53 -12.91 -1.85
CA ALA A 25 4.53 -13.78 -1.22
C ALA A 25 3.12 -13.17 -1.32
N LEU A 26 2.60 -13.07 -2.54
CA LEU A 26 1.35 -12.37 -2.86
C LEU A 26 0.14 -12.92 -2.11
N ASP A 27 0.01 -14.24 -2.01
CA ASP A 27 -1.16 -14.86 -1.40
C ASP A 27 -1.22 -14.62 0.12
N GLN A 28 -0.07 -14.63 0.79
CA GLN A 28 0.06 -14.26 2.19
C GLN A 28 -0.28 -12.78 2.38
N GLY A 29 0.22 -11.90 1.50
CA GLY A 29 -0.11 -10.48 1.50
C GLY A 29 -1.62 -10.22 1.33
N ARG A 30 -2.29 -10.96 0.43
CA ARG A 30 -3.75 -10.91 0.25
C ARG A 30 -4.51 -11.35 1.49
N TRP A 31 -4.04 -12.42 2.14
CA TRP A 31 -4.66 -12.91 3.36
C TRP A 31 -4.57 -11.86 4.49
N VAL A 32 -3.42 -11.19 4.63
CA VAL A 32 -3.27 -10.08 5.58
C VAL A 32 -4.16 -8.90 5.21
N HIS A 33 -4.24 -8.53 3.93
CA HIS A 33 -5.14 -7.46 3.47
C HIS A 33 -6.61 -7.76 3.80
N ALA A 34 -7.07 -8.99 3.52
CA ALA A 34 -8.43 -9.42 3.84
C ALA A 34 -8.71 -9.42 5.34
N LEU A 35 -7.74 -9.84 6.16
CA LEU A 35 -7.83 -9.75 7.62
C LEU A 35 -8.00 -8.31 8.10
N LEU A 36 -7.28 -7.36 7.51
CA LEU A 36 -7.39 -5.94 7.85
C LEU A 36 -8.77 -5.38 7.50
N VAL A 37 -9.26 -5.64 6.28
CA VAL A 37 -10.59 -5.17 5.85
C VAL A 37 -11.69 -5.78 6.72
N GLY A 38 -11.61 -7.08 7.04
CA GLY A 38 -12.58 -7.75 7.91
C GLY A 38 -12.54 -7.30 9.37
N ALA A 39 -11.39 -6.85 9.88
CA ALA A 39 -11.23 -6.43 11.27
C ALA A 39 -11.68 -5.00 11.55
N HIS A 40 -11.71 -4.12 10.53
CA HIS A 40 -12.04 -2.70 10.73
C HIS A 40 -13.54 -2.42 10.78
N GLY A 41 -14.41 -3.28 10.21
CA GLY A 41 -15.88 -3.12 10.27
C GLY A 41 -16.43 -1.91 9.49
N ASP A 42 -15.65 -0.85 9.39
CA ASP A 42 -15.80 0.29 8.52
C ASP A 42 -15.07 -0.03 7.20
N GLY A 43 -15.67 0.34 6.07
CA GLY A 43 -15.15 0.02 4.74
C GLY A 43 -13.71 0.52 4.46
N PRO A 44 -13.18 0.30 3.25
CA PRO A 44 -11.78 0.60 2.88
C PRO A 44 -11.33 2.05 3.13
N ALA A 45 -12.25 2.99 3.38
CA ALA A 45 -11.99 4.39 3.72
C ALA A 45 -11.42 4.63 5.14
N ALA A 46 -11.50 3.64 6.04
CA ALA A 46 -10.98 3.77 7.42
C ALA A 46 -9.54 3.26 7.59
N MET A 47 -8.86 2.88 6.49
CA MET A 47 -7.52 2.31 6.57
C MET A 47 -6.45 3.37 6.85
N ASP A 48 -5.64 3.13 7.89
CA ASP A 48 -4.49 3.95 8.27
C ASP A 48 -3.52 4.16 7.09
N GLY A 49 -3.12 5.41 6.83
CA GLY A 49 -2.23 5.76 5.72
C GLY A 49 -0.92 4.95 5.66
N VAL A 50 -0.30 4.61 6.79
CA VAL A 50 0.92 3.79 6.80
C VAL A 50 0.63 2.33 6.42
N VAL A 51 -0.53 1.80 6.83
CA VAL A 51 -0.96 0.46 6.41
C VAL A 51 -1.29 0.44 4.92
N ALA A 52 -1.93 1.50 4.41
CA ALA A 52 -2.18 1.67 2.99
C ALA A 52 -0.87 1.73 2.18
N THR A 53 0.12 2.51 2.62
CA THR A 53 1.46 2.56 2.01
C THR A 53 2.13 1.18 1.98
N ALA A 54 2.09 0.45 3.10
CA ALA A 54 2.67 -0.90 3.18
C ALA A 54 1.97 -1.90 2.23
N LEU A 55 0.64 -1.80 2.08
CA LEU A 55 -0.11 -2.62 1.13
C LEU A 55 0.21 -2.26 -0.32
N VAL A 56 0.31 -0.96 -0.66
CA VAL A 56 0.70 -0.50 -2.00
C VAL A 56 2.09 -1.04 -2.35
N ASP A 57 3.07 -0.86 -1.46
CA ASP A 57 4.44 -1.35 -1.65
C ASP A 57 4.49 -2.88 -1.82
N MET A 58 3.78 -3.62 -0.95
CA MET A 58 3.70 -5.08 -1.01
C MET A 58 3.11 -5.57 -2.34
N TYR A 59 1.94 -5.07 -2.74
CA TYR A 59 1.28 -5.46 -3.98
C TYR A 59 2.12 -5.09 -5.21
N ALA A 60 2.75 -3.92 -5.19
CA ALA A 60 3.62 -3.47 -6.26
C ALA A 60 4.84 -4.38 -6.42
N LYS A 61 5.55 -4.71 -5.33
CA LYS A 61 6.70 -5.63 -5.35
C LYS A 61 6.33 -7.05 -5.78
N CYS A 62 5.11 -7.48 -5.49
CA CYS A 62 4.58 -8.77 -5.95
C CYS A 62 4.06 -8.73 -7.41
N GLY A 63 4.19 -7.60 -8.11
CA GLY A 63 3.73 -7.43 -9.49
C GLY A 63 2.21 -7.28 -9.66
N SER A 64 1.44 -7.22 -8.58
CA SER A 64 -0.01 -7.00 -8.63
C SER A 64 -0.35 -5.50 -8.67
N LEU A 65 0.11 -4.83 -9.72
CA LEU A 65 0.03 -3.37 -9.85
C LEU A 65 -1.40 -2.82 -9.87
N ASP A 66 -2.34 -3.56 -10.44
CA ASP A 66 -3.73 -3.09 -10.51
C ASP A 66 -4.36 -3.11 -9.11
N THR A 67 -4.05 -4.10 -8.27
CA THR A 67 -4.45 -4.12 -6.85
C THR A 67 -3.75 -3.01 -6.07
N ALA A 68 -2.45 -2.79 -6.31
CA ALA A 68 -1.70 -1.69 -5.69
C ALA A 68 -2.37 -0.34 -5.96
N LYS A 69 -2.81 -0.09 -7.21
CA LYS A 69 -3.55 1.11 -7.59
C LYS A 69 -4.91 1.22 -6.93
N GLN A 70 -5.65 0.12 -6.79
CA GLN A 70 -6.93 0.11 -6.09
C GLN A 70 -6.75 0.52 -4.64
N VAL A 71 -5.74 -0.01 -3.95
CA VAL A 71 -5.41 0.38 -2.57
C VAL A 71 -4.99 1.84 -2.50
N PHE A 72 -4.12 2.29 -3.41
CA PHE A 72 -3.70 3.69 -3.51
C PHE A 72 -4.90 4.63 -3.72
N ALA A 73 -5.84 4.27 -4.60
CA ALA A 73 -7.03 5.05 -4.90
C ALA A 73 -8.05 5.04 -3.75
N ALA A 74 -8.12 3.95 -2.98
CA ALA A 74 -8.99 3.83 -1.81
C ALA A 74 -8.49 4.65 -0.61
N ALA A 75 -7.17 4.87 -0.50
CA ALA A 75 -6.60 5.72 0.55
C ALA A 75 -7.16 7.16 0.43
N PRO A 76 -7.67 7.77 1.52
CA PRO A 76 -8.14 9.15 1.50
C PRO A 76 -7.04 10.10 1.03
N ARG A 77 -7.34 11.06 0.16
CA ARG A 77 -6.34 12.01 -0.38
C ARG A 77 -5.52 12.69 0.72
N GLY A 78 -6.15 13.09 1.83
CA GLY A 78 -5.46 13.72 2.96
C GLY A 78 -4.52 12.79 3.76
N GLN A 79 -4.51 11.50 3.48
CA GLN A 79 -3.61 10.52 4.09
C GLN A 79 -2.57 9.96 3.10
N ARG A 80 -2.60 10.37 1.83
CA ARG A 80 -1.58 10.00 0.85
C ARG A 80 -0.38 10.92 1.04
N ASP A 81 0.58 10.44 1.77
CA ASP A 81 1.85 11.14 1.99
C ASP A 81 2.87 10.81 0.89
N VAL A 82 4.05 11.43 1.03
CA VAL A 82 5.18 11.23 0.12
C VAL A 82 5.55 9.76 -0.04
N PHE A 83 5.41 8.96 1.01
CA PHE A 83 5.75 7.54 1.01
C PHE A 83 4.74 6.72 0.20
N THR A 84 3.45 7.05 0.33
CA THR A 84 2.38 6.40 -0.44
C THR A 84 2.59 6.58 -1.94
N TYR A 85 2.88 7.81 -2.37
CA TYR A 85 3.18 8.14 -3.76
C TYR A 85 4.46 7.45 -4.25
N THR A 86 5.53 7.52 -3.45
CA THR A 86 6.82 6.93 -3.81
C THR A 86 6.71 5.42 -4.00
N ALA A 87 6.01 4.71 -3.11
CA ALA A 87 5.80 3.27 -3.25
C ALA A 87 5.12 2.89 -4.58
N MET A 88 4.08 3.64 -4.96
CA MET A 88 3.36 3.39 -6.22
C MET A 88 4.22 3.76 -7.45
N ILE A 89 4.92 4.90 -7.41
CA ILE A 89 5.78 5.37 -8.50
C ILE A 89 6.94 4.40 -8.74
N SER A 90 7.62 3.96 -7.69
CA SER A 90 8.69 2.97 -7.79
C SER A 90 8.15 1.65 -8.32
N GLY A 91 7.03 1.17 -7.77
CA GLY A 91 6.35 -0.03 -8.25
C GLY A 91 6.01 -0.02 -9.74
N LEU A 92 5.47 1.10 -10.24
CA LEU A 92 5.21 1.29 -11.67
C LEU A 92 6.50 1.29 -12.49
N SER A 93 7.55 1.95 -12.00
CA SER A 93 8.85 2.07 -12.68
C SER A 93 9.54 0.72 -12.81
N ASP A 94 9.58 -0.05 -11.71
CA ASP A 94 10.20 -1.37 -11.63
C ASP A 94 9.55 -2.38 -12.59
N HIS A 95 8.30 -2.16 -12.95
CA HIS A 95 7.52 -3.01 -13.86
C HIS A 95 7.36 -2.39 -15.26
N GLY A 96 8.17 -1.39 -15.62
CA GLY A 96 8.20 -0.81 -16.96
C GLY A 96 7.01 0.08 -17.32
N ARG A 97 6.17 0.48 -16.35
CA ARG A 97 5.02 1.39 -16.53
C ARG A 97 5.42 2.85 -16.35
N CYS A 98 6.56 3.26 -16.90
CA CYS A 98 7.18 4.58 -16.68
C CYS A 98 6.25 5.76 -17.02
N GLY A 99 5.44 5.65 -18.09
CA GLY A 99 4.49 6.70 -18.46
C GLY A 99 3.43 6.97 -17.39
N GLU A 100 3.04 5.94 -16.63
CA GLU A 100 2.11 6.08 -15.52
C GLU A 100 2.80 6.60 -14.27
N ALA A 101 4.04 6.18 -14.03
CA ALA A 101 4.88 6.71 -12.95
C ALA A 101 5.07 8.23 -13.08
N ILE A 102 5.40 8.72 -14.28
CA ILE A 102 5.56 10.16 -14.57
C ILE A 102 4.25 10.94 -14.36
N ARG A 103 3.11 10.41 -14.83
CA ARG A 103 1.80 11.04 -14.60
C ARG A 103 1.48 11.13 -13.11
N LEU A 104 1.75 10.06 -12.36
CA LEU A 104 1.50 10.02 -10.93
C LEU A 104 2.43 10.97 -10.15
N PHE A 105 3.68 11.12 -10.58
CA PHE A 105 4.60 12.13 -10.04
C PHE A 105 4.10 13.56 -10.28
N GLY A 106 3.59 13.85 -11.48
CA GLY A 106 2.95 15.15 -11.76
C GLY A 106 1.72 15.41 -10.88
N GLN A 107 0.89 14.38 -10.64
CA GLN A 107 -0.24 14.48 -9.72
C GLN A 107 0.21 14.76 -8.28
N MET A 108 1.24 14.05 -7.80
CA MET A 108 1.82 14.24 -6.47
C MET A 108 2.23 15.71 -6.24
N GLN A 109 2.91 16.31 -7.22
CA GLN A 109 3.32 17.72 -7.18
C GLN A 109 2.12 18.68 -7.20
N ALA A 110 1.11 18.40 -8.03
CA ALA A 110 -0.11 19.19 -8.11
C ALA A 110 -0.95 19.16 -6.81
N GLU A 111 -0.87 18.05 -6.06
CA GLU A 111 -1.50 17.91 -4.74
C GLU A 111 -0.63 18.53 -3.60
N GLY A 112 0.47 19.20 -3.93
CA GLY A 112 1.35 19.87 -2.97
C GLY A 112 2.23 18.91 -2.16
N CYS A 113 2.32 17.65 -2.56
CA CYS A 113 3.19 16.66 -1.92
C CYS A 113 4.60 16.77 -2.51
N ALA A 114 5.56 17.23 -1.71
CA ALA A 114 6.94 17.36 -2.16
C ALA A 114 7.60 15.97 -2.29
N PRO A 115 8.20 15.64 -3.44
CA PRO A 115 8.91 14.37 -3.61
C PRO A 115 10.13 14.28 -2.70
N THR A 116 10.44 13.07 -2.23
CA THR A 116 11.72 12.81 -1.56
C THR A 116 12.86 13.06 -2.55
N ARG A 117 13.86 13.82 -2.10
CA ARG A 117 15.08 14.14 -2.88
C ARG A 117 15.95 12.92 -3.10
#